data_AF-A0A2S9GHR4-F1
#
_entry.id   AF-A0A2S9GHR4-F1
#
_cell.length_a   1.000
_cell.length_b   1.000
_cell.length_c   1.000
_cell.angle_alpha   90.00
_cell.angle_beta   90.00
_cell.angle_gamma   90.00
#
_symmetry.space_group_name_H-M   'P 1'
#
loop_
_entity.id
_entity.type
_entity.pdbx_description
1 polymer ?
#
loop_
_entity_poly.entity_id
_entity_poly.type
_entity_poly.pdbx_seq_one_letter_code
_entity_poly.pdbx_strand_id
1 'polypeptide(L)'
;APMTQGHTLVVPRAELDNWQDIEPAVFARVMEVSQLIGKAVCKAFDTERSGVIIAGLEVPHLHVHVFPARNLSDFGFANVDQNPS
;
A
#
# COMPACT_ATOMS: atom_id res chain seq x y z
N ALA A 1 2.20 -10.14 -3.72
CA ALA A 1 3.65 -10.29 -3.40
C ALA A 1 4.24 -8.91 -3.07
N PRO A 2 5.22 -8.80 -2.15
CA PRO A 2 5.80 -7.52 -1.78
C PRO A 2 6.57 -6.86 -2.93
N MET A 3 6.44 -5.53 -3.08
CA MET A 3 7.20 -4.75 -4.08
C MET A 3 8.63 -4.49 -3.57
N THR A 4 8.72 -4.16 -2.28
CA THR A 4 9.97 -4.08 -1.51
C THR A 4 9.73 -4.67 -0.12
N GLN A 5 10.81 -5.04 0.58
CA GLN A 5 10.70 -5.47 1.97
C GLN A 5 10.06 -4.36 2.82
N GLY A 6 9.07 -4.72 3.64
CA GLY A 6 8.25 -3.77 4.40
C GLY A 6 6.95 -3.37 3.71
N HIS A 7 6.67 -3.87 2.50
CA HIS A 7 5.36 -3.69 1.85
C HIS A 7 4.24 -4.21 2.75
N THR A 8 3.35 -3.30 3.13
CA THR A 8 2.20 -3.51 4.00
C THR A 8 0.92 -3.18 3.25
N LEU A 9 -0.14 -3.95 3.48
CA LEU A 9 -1.49 -3.63 3.02
C LEU A 9 -2.27 -2.95 4.14
N VAL A 10 -2.82 -1.77 3.86
CA VAL A 10 -3.83 -1.15 4.73
C VAL A 10 -5.20 -1.50 4.18
N VAL A 11 -5.99 -2.22 4.98
CA VAL A 11 -7.26 -2.85 4.56
C VAL A 11 -8.35 -2.43 5.55
N PRO A 12 -9.49 -1.88 5.09
CA PRO A 12 -10.64 -1.67 5.95
C PRO A 12 -11.17 -3.01 6.48
N ARG A 13 -11.79 -3.02 7.66
CA ARG A 13 -12.41 -4.26 8.18
C ARG A 13 -13.71 -4.61 7.48
N ALA A 14 -14.44 -3.58 7.03
CA ALA A 14 -15.65 -3.76 6.24
C ALA A 14 -15.25 -4.14 4.82
N GLU A 15 -15.98 -5.09 4.23
CA GLU A 15 -15.81 -5.50 2.84
C GLU A 15 -16.26 -4.36 1.90
N LEU A 16 -15.31 -3.53 1.50
CA LEU A 16 -15.47 -2.43 0.55
C LEU A 16 -14.44 -2.64 -0.56
N ASP A 17 -14.73 -2.16 -1.78
CA ASP A 17 -13.82 -2.23 -2.93
C ASP A 17 -13.87 -0.90 -3.71
N ASN A 18 -13.52 -0.85 -5.00
CA ASN A 18 -13.74 0.28 -5.91
C ASN A 18 -13.47 1.65 -5.26
N TRP A 19 -12.20 1.92 -4.97
CA TRP A 19 -11.77 3.07 -4.14
C TRP A 19 -12.38 4.42 -4.55
N GLN A 20 -12.63 4.64 -5.85
CA GLN A 20 -13.22 5.86 -6.38
C GLN A 20 -14.69 6.07 -6.00
N ASP A 21 -15.40 5.00 -5.61
CA ASP A 21 -16.83 5.00 -5.29
C ASP A 21 -17.10 4.92 -3.77
N ILE A 22 -16.04 4.89 -2.94
CA ILE A 22 -16.15 4.82 -1.49
C ILE A 22 -16.57 6.19 -0.92
N GLU A 23 -17.40 6.17 0.13
CA GLU A 23 -17.77 7.37 0.87
C GLU A 23 -16.51 8.13 1.35
N PRO A 24 -16.40 9.45 1.11
CA PRO A 24 -15.16 10.20 1.33
C PRO A 24 -14.59 10.09 2.75
N ALA A 25 -15.43 10.10 3.80
CA ALA A 25 -14.94 10.00 5.17
C ALA A 25 -14.39 8.60 5.48
N VAL A 26 -14.99 7.53 4.95
CA VAL A 26 -14.47 6.17 5.04
C VAL A 26 -13.13 6.05 4.33
N PHE A 27 -13.02 6.54 3.10
CA PHE A 27 -11.75 6.50 2.36
C PHE A 27 -10.66 7.32 3.05
N ALA A 28 -11.00 8.50 3.58
CA ALA A 28 -10.06 9.33 4.34
C ALA A 28 -9.47 8.57 5.54
N ARG A 29 -10.28 7.81 6.29
CA ARG A 29 -9.80 7.00 7.42
C ARG A 29 -8.80 5.93 6.99
N VAL A 30 -9.01 5.29 5.85
CA VAL A 30 -8.06 4.32 5.29
C VAL A 30 -6.74 5.04 4.95
N MET A 31 -6.83 6.20 4.30
CA MET A 31 -5.65 6.96 3.89
C MET A 31 -4.88 7.59 5.06
N GLU A 32 -5.54 7.99 6.15
CA GLU A 32 -4.90 8.42 7.40
C GLU A 32 -4.00 7.32 7.97
N VAL A 33 -4.50 6.07 7.99
CA VAL A 33 -3.70 4.92 8.42
C VAL A 33 -2.57 4.66 7.42
N SER A 34 -2.81 4.77 6.11
CA SER A 34 -1.77 4.65 5.10
C SER A 34 -0.64 5.67 5.27
N GLN A 35 -0.94 6.91 5.67
CA GLN A 35 0.09 7.90 6.01
C GLN A 35 0.90 7.50 7.26
N LEU A 36 0.24 6.95 8.28
CA LEU A 36 0.92 6.44 9.47
C LEU A 36 1.89 5.30 9.09
N ILE A 37 1.43 4.35 8.28
CA ILE A 37 2.26 3.25 7.79
C ILE A 37 3.39 3.77 6.90
N GLY A 38 3.12 4.74 6.03
CA GLY A 38 4.14 5.37 5.18
C GLY A 38 5.31 5.95 5.99
N LYS A 39 5.01 6.64 7.09
CA LYS A 39 6.03 7.12 8.04
C LYS A 39 6.79 5.98 8.70
N ALA A 40 6.08 4.93 9.11
CA ALA A 40 6.67 3.77 9.78
C ALA A 40 7.63 3.02 8.85
N VAL A 41 7.26 2.77 7.60
CA VAL A 41 8.09 2.04 6.64
C VAL A 41 9.31 2.86 6.22
N CYS A 42 9.19 4.18 6.02
CA CYS A 42 10.35 5.05 5.80
C CYS A 42 11.35 4.95 6.95
N LYS A 43 10.87 5.04 8.19
CA LYS A 43 11.71 4.96 9.39
C LYS A 43 12.35 3.58 9.56
N ALA A 44 11.60 2.51 9.34
CA ALA A 44 12.05 1.15 9.58
C ALA A 44 13.06 0.66 8.53
N PHE A 45 12.97 1.14 7.29
CA PHE A 45 13.77 0.66 6.16
C PHE A 45 14.71 1.72 5.58
N ASP A 46 14.90 2.85 6.29
CA ASP A 46 15.80 3.95 5.95
C ASP A 46 15.60 4.44 4.50
N THR A 47 14.36 4.85 4.18
CA THR A 47 14.03 5.46 2.88
C THR A 47 13.50 6.88 3.04
N GLU A 48 13.85 7.77 2.12
CA GLU A 48 13.32 9.14 2.11
C GLU A 48 11.81 9.15 1.85
N ARG A 49 11.31 8.23 1.01
CA ARG A 49 9.92 8.21 0.55
C ARG A 49 9.28 6.84 0.71
N SER A 50 7.96 6.87 0.83
CA SER A 50 7.07 5.71 0.76
C SER A 50 6.30 5.76 -0.55
N GLY A 51 6.18 4.63 -1.23
CA GLY A 51 5.25 4.43 -2.34
C GLY A 51 3.84 4.13 -1.82
N VAL A 52 2.85 4.47 -2.64
CA VAL A 52 1.43 4.12 -2.45
C VAL A 52 0.86 3.67 -3.79
N ILE A 53 0.17 2.52 -3.81
CA ILE A 53 -0.60 2.02 -4.96
C ILE A 53 -1.98 1.55 -4.50
N ILE A 54 -3.01 1.83 -5.29
CA ILE A 54 -4.33 1.21 -5.21
C ILE A 54 -4.62 0.64 -6.60
N ALA A 55 -4.92 -0.66 -6.68
CA ALA A 55 -5.17 -1.36 -7.94
C ALA A 55 -6.47 -2.17 -7.92
N GLY A 56 -6.59 -3.16 -7.02
CA GLY A 56 -7.82 -3.94 -6.82
C GLY A 56 -8.08 -5.09 -7.81
N LEU A 57 -7.25 -5.25 -8.85
CA LEU A 57 -7.47 -6.29 -9.88
C LEU A 57 -7.21 -7.73 -9.42
N GLU A 58 -6.38 -7.92 -8.38
CA GLU A 58 -6.02 -9.24 -7.87
C GLU A 58 -7.03 -9.74 -6.80
N VAL A 59 -7.50 -8.85 -5.94
CA VAL A 59 -8.38 -9.15 -4.80
C VAL A 59 -9.47 -8.08 -4.72
N PRO A 60 -10.76 -8.44 -4.83
CA PRO A 60 -11.88 -7.48 -4.88
C PRO A 60 -12.30 -7.02 -3.47
N HIS A 61 -11.32 -6.53 -2.71
CA HIS A 61 -11.47 -5.86 -1.42
C HIS A 61 -10.43 -4.75 -1.39
N LEU A 62 -10.85 -3.51 -1.17
CA LEU A 62 -10.00 -2.33 -1.03
C LEU A 62 -8.77 -2.64 -0.17
N HIS A 63 -7.60 -2.48 -0.77
CA HIS A 63 -6.35 -2.52 -0.05
C HIS A 63 -5.43 -1.45 -0.63
N VAL A 64 -4.79 -0.71 0.26
CA VAL A 64 -3.77 0.27 -0.10
C VAL A 64 -2.41 -0.37 0.11
N HIS A 65 -1.65 -0.49 -0.97
CA HIS A 65 -0.25 -0.89 -0.93
C HIS A 65 0.57 0.27 -0.37
N VAL A 66 1.32 0.05 0.70
CA VAL A 66 2.26 1.03 1.28
C VAL A 66 3.61 0.36 1.46
N PHE A 67 4.67 0.94 0.90
CA PHE A 67 5.98 0.29 0.86
C PHE A 67 7.13 1.31 0.82
N PRO A 68 8.32 1.00 1.38
CA PRO A 68 9.51 1.83 1.20
C PRO A 68 9.87 1.92 -0.29
N ALA A 69 10.06 3.14 -0.80
CA ALA A 69 10.38 3.36 -2.21
C ALA A 69 11.75 4.04 -2.35
N ARG A 70 12.57 3.49 -3.23
CA ARG A 70 13.91 4.01 -3.57
C ARG A 70 13.95 4.47 -5.02
N ASN A 71 13.32 3.71 -5.91
CA ASN A 71 13.38 3.92 -7.36
C ASN A 71 11.97 3.86 -7.97
N LEU A 72 11.79 4.46 -9.16
CA LEU A 72 10.53 4.32 -9.90
C LEU A 72 10.23 2.86 -10.30
N SER A 73 11.26 2.03 -10.45
CA SER A 73 11.13 0.60 -10.76
C SER A 73 10.46 -0.21 -9.63
N ASP A 74 10.39 0.34 -8.42
CA ASP A 74 9.70 -0.28 -7.28
C ASP A 74 8.17 -0.22 -7.44
N PHE A 75 7.68 0.64 -8.34
CA PHE A 75 6.24 0.82 -8.58
C PHE A 75 5.75 -0.14 -9.66
N GLY A 76 4.94 -1.11 -9.24
CA GLY A 76 4.28 -2.05 -10.11
C GLY A 76 4.51 -3.50 -9.71
N PHE A 77 3.85 -4.41 -10.42
CA PHE A 77 3.76 -5.82 -10.04
C PHE A 77 4.75 -6.72 -10.79
N ALA A 78 5.49 -6.19 -11.76
CA ALA A 78 6.38 -6.97 -12.63
C ALA A 78 7.62 -7.51 -11.90
N ASN A 79 8.11 -6.80 -10.88
CA ASN A 79 9.37 -7.10 -10.19
C ASN A 79 9.16 -7.48 -8.71
N VAL A 80 7.96 -7.92 -8.35
CA VAL A 80 7.64 -8.28 -6.96
C VAL A 80 8.43 -9.51 -6.51
N ASP A 81 8.82 -9.52 -5.24
CA ASP A 81 9.51 -10.65 -4.65
C ASP A 81 8.52 -11.80 -4.39
N GLN A 82 8.70 -12.91 -5.10
CA GLN A 82 7.86 -14.09 -5.02
C GLN A 82 8.25 -15.03 -3.87
N ASN A 83 9.39 -14.80 -3.21
CA ASN A 83 9.86 -15.59 -2.08
C ASN A 83 10.40 -14.70 -0.95
N PRO A 84 9.56 -13.84 -0.37
CA PRO A 84 9.97 -12.95 0.70
C PRO A 84 10.31 -13.73 1.98
N SER A 85 11.38 -13.32 2.63
CA SER A 85 11.92 -13.87 3.88
C SER A 85 11.02 -13.62 5.09
#